data_AF-A0A839SEN9-F1
#
_entry.id   AF-A0A839SEN9-F1
#
_cell.length_a   1.000
_cell.length_b   1.000
_cell.length_c   1.000
_cell.angle_alpha   90.00
_cell.angle_beta   90.00
_cell.angle_gamma   90.00
#
_symmetry.space_group_name_H-M   'P 1'
#
loop_
_entity.id
_entity.type
_entity.pdbx_description
1 polymer ?
#
loop_
_entity_poly.entity_id
_entity_poly.type
_entity_poly.pdbx_seq_one_letter_code
_entity_poly.pdbx_strand_id
1 'polypeptide(L)'
;MKTEELELDERSLKDIIGDMTVELQKCHAFMAVQTNEREARDKLIAEKNKGIGQLVTDFKEDLKNIKVIAPPADLSPVTKTLTNGLADINQTIDKGPKPIHRSLKINLFPEHNHREHYKLVYGRLIPSLLGFIILFFVCLTVRDSLDAYRAHQQNIDGNNCINAWNYVYNHSGPATQKRMSKALEDASK
;
A
#
# COMPACT_ATOMS: atom_id res chain seq x y z
N MET A 1 -32.98 -116.45 39.53
CA MET A 1 -31.99 -115.50 38.99
C MET A 1 -31.57 -114.62 40.16
N LYS A 2 -30.31 -114.70 40.59
CA LYS A 2 -29.74 -113.86 41.65
C LYS A 2 -29.42 -112.48 41.08
N THR A 3 -29.80 -111.40 41.77
CA THR A 3 -29.08 -110.10 41.81
C THR A 3 -29.82 -109.22 42.82
N GLU A 4 -29.30 -109.14 44.04
CA GLU A 4 -28.39 -108.10 44.58
C GLU A 4 -29.19 -107.09 45.40
N GLU A 5 -29.35 -107.44 46.67
CA GLU A 5 -29.75 -106.49 47.72
C GLU A 5 -28.62 -105.46 47.83
N LEU A 6 -28.90 -104.21 47.45
CA LEU A 6 -28.03 -103.06 47.68
C LEU A 6 -28.05 -102.75 49.19
N GLU A 7 -27.28 -103.51 49.95
CA GLU A 7 -26.87 -103.11 51.30
C GLU A 7 -26.00 -101.86 51.16
N LEU A 8 -26.58 -100.69 51.44
CA LEU A 8 -25.79 -99.49 51.67
C LEU A 8 -24.96 -99.75 52.94
N ASP A 9 -23.67 -100.05 52.75
CA ASP A 9 -22.69 -100.31 53.81
C ASP A 9 -22.74 -99.19 54.87
N GLU A 10 -22.91 -99.55 56.15
CA GLU A 10 -22.97 -98.59 57.27
C GLU A 10 -21.73 -97.68 57.33
N ARG A 11 -20.60 -98.13 56.78
CA ARG A 11 -19.39 -97.31 56.61
C ARG A 11 -19.60 -96.18 55.60
N SER A 12 -20.29 -96.44 54.49
CA SER A 12 -20.59 -95.44 53.47
C SER A 12 -21.52 -94.34 54.01
N LEU A 13 -22.51 -94.71 54.83
CA LEU A 13 -23.42 -93.71 55.42
C LEU A 13 -22.71 -92.81 56.45
N LYS A 14 -21.81 -93.38 57.26
CA LYS A 14 -20.98 -92.61 58.21
C LYS A 14 -19.98 -91.71 57.49
N ASP A 15 -19.37 -92.16 56.40
CA ASP A 15 -18.48 -91.34 55.58
C ASP A 15 -19.23 -90.18 54.93
N ILE A 16 -20.44 -90.41 54.41
CA ILE A 16 -21.28 -89.34 53.84
C ILE A 16 -21.67 -88.31 54.91
N ILE A 17 -22.07 -88.75 56.11
CA ILE A 17 -22.40 -87.83 57.22
C ILE A 17 -21.15 -87.08 57.70
N GLY A 18 -19.99 -87.74 57.75
CA GLY A 18 -18.71 -87.11 58.06
C GLY A 18 -18.34 -86.04 57.04
N ASP A 19 -18.49 -86.33 55.75
CA ASP A 19 -18.20 -85.37 54.68
C ASP A 19 -19.18 -84.19 54.70
N MET A 20 -20.48 -84.44 54.90
CA MET A 20 -21.49 -83.38 55.05
C MET A 20 -21.23 -82.47 56.25
N THR A 21 -20.76 -83.00 57.38
CA THR A 21 -20.42 -82.18 58.55
C THR A 21 -19.17 -81.34 58.32
N VAL A 22 -18.17 -81.88 57.62
CA VAL A 22 -16.99 -81.13 57.19
C VAL A 22 -17.35 -80.02 56.19
N GLU A 23 -18.24 -80.30 55.24
CA GLU A 23 -18.75 -79.28 54.30
C GLU A 23 -19.55 -78.19 55.00
N LEU A 24 -20.42 -78.54 55.95
CA LEU A 24 -21.16 -77.58 56.76
C LEU A 24 -20.22 -76.68 57.57
N GLN A 25 -19.17 -77.25 58.16
CA GLN A 25 -18.17 -76.49 58.90
C GLN A 25 -17.38 -75.53 57.98
N LYS A 26 -17.01 -75.98 56.78
CA LYS A 26 -16.37 -75.13 55.76
C LYS A 26 -17.31 -74.02 55.29
N CYS A 27 -18.59 -74.31 55.08
CA CYS A 27 -19.60 -73.34 54.69
C CYS A 27 -19.79 -72.27 55.77
N HIS A 28 -19.87 -72.67 57.04
CA HIS A 28 -19.95 -71.73 58.17
C HIS A 28 -18.70 -70.86 58.31
N ALA A 29 -17.51 -71.45 58.14
CA ALA A 29 -16.25 -70.72 58.17
C ALA A 29 -16.17 -69.70 57.01
N PHE A 30 -16.59 -70.08 55.81
CA PHE A 30 -16.64 -69.19 54.65
C PHE A 30 -17.63 -68.03 54.86
N MET A 31 -18.81 -68.31 55.41
CA MET A 31 -19.80 -67.27 55.73
C MET A 31 -19.27 -66.27 56.77
N ALA A 32 -18.58 -66.75 57.82
CA ALA A 32 -17.97 -65.89 58.83
C ALA A 32 -16.83 -65.01 58.26
N VAL A 33 -16.04 -65.54 57.32
CA VAL A 33 -15.01 -64.76 56.63
C VAL A 33 -15.65 -63.68 55.75
N GLN A 34 -16.70 -64.02 54.98
CA GLN A 34 -17.43 -63.08 54.14
C GLN A 34 -18.11 -61.97 54.95
N THR A 35 -18.68 -62.27 56.12
CA THR A 35 -19.28 -61.24 56.98
C THR A 35 -18.21 -60.27 57.49
N ASN A 36 -17.06 -60.78 57.94
CA ASN A 36 -15.96 -59.94 58.42
C ASN A 36 -15.39 -59.03 57.31
N GLU A 37 -15.24 -59.55 56.08
CA GLU A 37 -14.80 -58.76 54.93
C GLU A 37 -15.82 -57.70 54.49
N ARG A 38 -17.11 -57.96 54.65
CA ARG A 38 -18.16 -56.97 54.38
C ARG A 38 -18.14 -55.86 55.43
N GLU A 39 -18.05 -56.20 56.70
CA GLU A 39 -17.96 -55.21 57.79
C GLU A 39 -16.70 -54.34 57.69
N ALA A 40 -15.57 -54.92 57.28
CA ALA A 40 -14.34 -54.16 57.03
C ALA A 40 -14.50 -53.17 55.87
N ARG A 41 -15.15 -53.59 54.78
CA ARG A 41 -15.47 -52.71 53.64
C ARG A 41 -16.42 -51.59 54.04
N ASP A 42 -17.47 -51.89 54.80
CA ASP A 42 -18.45 -50.90 55.24
C ASP A 42 -17.83 -49.84 56.15
N LYS A 43 -16.91 -50.25 57.05
CA LYS A 43 -16.14 -49.31 57.88
C LYS A 43 -15.27 -48.36 57.05
N LEU A 44 -14.57 -48.89 56.04
CA LEU A 44 -13.74 -48.08 55.13
C LEU A 44 -14.58 -47.10 54.30
N ILE A 45 -15.74 -47.53 53.81
CA ILE A 45 -16.67 -46.67 53.07
C ILE A 45 -17.19 -45.55 53.97
N ALA A 46 -17.56 -45.86 55.21
CA ALA A 46 -18.03 -44.86 56.17
C ALA A 46 -16.95 -43.81 56.50
N GLU A 47 -15.70 -44.24 56.68
CA GLU A 47 -14.56 -43.34 56.92
C GLU A 47 -14.28 -42.43 55.72
N LYS A 48 -14.26 -42.99 54.50
CA LYS A 48 -14.06 -42.22 53.27
C LYS A 48 -15.17 -41.21 53.05
N ASN A 49 -16.42 -41.58 53.27
CA ASN A 49 -17.57 -40.69 53.14
C ASN A 49 -17.51 -39.53 54.14
N LYS A 50 -17.04 -39.78 55.36
CA LYS A 50 -16.82 -38.72 56.36
C LYS A 50 -15.75 -37.73 55.91
N GLY A 51 -14.64 -38.22 55.36
CA GLY A 51 -13.57 -37.36 54.83
C GLY A 51 -14.01 -36.53 53.63
N ILE A 52 -14.80 -37.10 52.72
CA ILE A 52 -15.40 -36.36 51.59
C ILE A 52 -16.35 -35.27 52.10
N GLY A 53 -17.16 -35.57 53.12
CA GLY A 53 -18.06 -34.59 53.73
C GLY A 53 -17.32 -33.38 54.29
N GLN A 54 -16.20 -33.59 54.97
CA GLN A 54 -15.34 -32.52 55.50
C GLN A 54 -14.69 -31.69 54.38
N LEU A 55 -14.16 -32.34 53.35
CA LEU A 55 -13.54 -31.63 52.23
C LEU A 55 -14.55 -30.73 51.50
N VAL A 56 -15.78 -31.21 51.33
CA VAL A 56 -16.88 -30.43 50.71
C VAL A 56 -17.28 -29.24 51.59
N THR A 57 -17.28 -29.38 52.91
CA THR A 57 -17.54 -28.24 53.81
C THR A 57 -16.42 -27.22 53.74
N ASP A 58 -15.17 -27.65 53.75
CA ASP A 58 -13.99 -26.78 53.68
C ASP A 58 -13.98 -25.99 52.36
N PHE A 59 -14.21 -26.65 51.22
CA PHE A 59 -14.33 -25.98 49.92
C PHE A 59 -15.48 -24.96 49.88
N LYS A 60 -16.59 -25.24 50.56
CA LYS A 60 -17.74 -24.33 50.60
C LYS A 60 -17.47 -23.09 51.45
N GLU A 61 -16.67 -23.23 52.51
CA GLU A 61 -16.20 -22.10 53.32
C GLU A 61 -15.18 -21.25 52.56
N ASP A 62 -14.23 -21.90 51.89
CA ASP A 62 -13.23 -21.21 51.06
C ASP A 62 -13.88 -20.42 49.93
N LEU A 63 -14.88 -20.99 49.25
CA LEU A 63 -15.62 -20.29 48.20
C LEU A 63 -16.41 -19.08 48.70
N LYS A 64 -16.92 -19.11 49.94
CA LYS A 64 -17.60 -17.94 50.53
C LYS A 64 -16.64 -16.81 50.87
N ASN A 65 -15.39 -17.14 51.21
CA ASN A 65 -14.35 -16.17 51.55
C ASN A 65 -13.67 -15.56 50.32
N ILE A 66 -13.80 -16.17 49.15
CA ILE A 66 -13.35 -15.58 47.87
C ILE A 66 -14.38 -14.53 47.42
N LYS A 67 -14.37 -13.37 48.08
CA LYS A 67 -14.97 -12.16 47.52
C LYS A 67 -14.00 -11.63 46.47
N VAL A 68 -14.25 -11.96 45.20
CA VAL A 68 -13.50 -11.38 44.07
C VAL A 68 -13.84 -9.91 43.98
N ILE A 69 -13.10 -9.08 44.73
CA ILE A 69 -13.14 -7.63 44.59
C ILE A 69 -12.29 -7.32 43.37
N ALA A 70 -12.93 -7.20 42.21
CA ALA A 70 -12.26 -6.66 41.04
C ALA A 70 -11.74 -5.25 41.38
N PRO A 71 -10.45 -4.94 41.12
CA PRO A 71 -9.96 -3.59 41.31
C PRO A 71 -10.82 -2.63 40.46
N PRO A 72 -11.18 -1.44 40.98
CA PRO A 72 -11.93 -0.46 40.21
C PRO A 72 -11.16 -0.18 38.92
N ALA A 73 -11.86 -0.29 37.79
CA ALA A 73 -11.25 -0.12 36.48
C ALA A 73 -10.56 1.24 36.42
N ASP A 74 -9.24 1.24 36.21
CA ASP A 74 -8.47 2.47 36.07
C ASP A 74 -8.76 3.08 34.70
N LEU A 75 -9.63 4.10 34.68
CA LEU A 75 -10.00 4.86 33.49
C LEU A 75 -9.04 6.01 33.20
N SER A 76 -8.00 6.22 34.02
CA SER A 76 -6.97 7.24 33.81
C SER A 76 -6.31 7.22 32.42
N PRO A 77 -6.00 6.08 31.79
CA PRO A 77 -5.44 6.09 30.43
C PRO A 77 -6.46 6.57 29.40
N VAL A 78 -7.73 6.21 29.54
CA VAL A 78 -8.80 6.58 28.59
C VAL A 78 -9.06 8.08 28.65
N THR A 79 -9.14 8.66 29.86
CA THR A 79 -9.33 10.09 30.03
C THR A 79 -8.14 10.89 29.49
N LYS A 80 -6.90 10.43 29.72
CA LYS A 80 -5.69 11.05 29.15
C LYS A 80 -5.67 11.02 27.63
N THR A 81 -6.04 9.90 27.00
CA THR A 81 -6.10 9.81 25.53
C THR A 81 -7.15 10.76 24.97
N LEU A 82 -8.31 10.88 25.62
CA LEU A 82 -9.37 11.80 25.20
C LEU A 82 -8.95 13.26 25.34
N THR A 83 -8.34 13.64 26.47
CA THR A 83 -7.86 15.03 26.67
C THR A 83 -6.75 15.39 25.70
N ASN A 84 -5.83 14.46 25.42
CA ASN A 84 -4.75 14.68 24.47
C ASN A 84 -5.26 14.81 23.04
N GLY A 85 -6.22 13.98 22.63
CA GLY A 85 -6.85 14.07 21.31
C GLY A 85 -7.61 15.39 21.11
N LEU A 86 -8.34 15.85 22.13
CA LEU A 86 -9.03 17.14 22.09
C LEU A 86 -8.06 18.33 22.03
N ALA A 87 -6.94 18.27 22.76
CA ALA A 87 -5.91 19.31 22.72
C ALA A 87 -5.25 19.40 21.33
N ASP A 88 -4.98 18.27 20.68
CA ASP A 88 -4.36 18.21 19.36
C ASP A 88 -5.30 18.73 18.25
N ILE A 89 -6.60 18.42 18.36
CA ILE A 89 -7.64 18.96 17.48
C ILE A 89 -7.73 20.49 17.62
N ASN A 90 -7.81 21.01 18.85
CA ASN A 90 -7.84 22.45 19.08
C ASN A 90 -6.58 23.14 18.56
N GLN A 91 -5.40 22.55 18.78
CA GLN A 91 -4.14 23.09 18.28
C GLN A 91 -4.09 23.09 16.74
N THR A 92 -4.69 22.09 16.09
CA THR A 92 -4.75 22.00 14.63
C THR A 92 -5.74 23.00 14.03
N ILE A 93 -6.87 23.24 14.72
CA ILE A 93 -7.85 24.27 14.34
C ILE A 93 -7.24 25.67 14.49
N ASP A 94 -6.57 25.96 15.61
CA ASP A 94 -5.90 27.25 15.85
C ASP A 94 -4.78 27.54 14.84
N LYS A 95 -4.09 26.49 14.38
CA LYS A 95 -3.05 26.63 13.36
C LYS A 95 -3.61 26.88 11.97
N GLY A 96 -4.86 26.46 11.71
CA GLY A 96 -5.57 26.59 10.44
C GLY A 96 -4.82 26.00 9.23
N PRO A 97 -5.51 25.77 8.10
CA PRO A 97 -4.79 25.59 6.84
C PRO A 97 -4.10 26.91 6.50
N LYS A 98 -2.76 26.98 6.64
CA LYS A 98 -1.98 28.14 6.20
C LYS A 98 -2.38 28.46 4.75
N PRO A 99 -2.89 29.67 4.44
CA PRO A 99 -3.23 30.02 3.08
C PRO A 99 -1.96 29.91 2.23
N ILE A 100 -1.97 28.98 1.27
CA ILE A 100 -0.86 28.79 0.33
C ILE A 100 -0.87 30.00 -0.60
N HIS A 101 -0.18 31.08 -0.23
CA HIS A 101 0.07 32.19 -1.13
C HIS A 101 1.02 31.74 -2.23
N ARG A 102 0.45 31.29 -3.35
CA ARG A 102 1.19 31.10 -4.59
C ARG A 102 1.50 32.45 -5.20
N SER A 103 2.56 33.10 -4.72
CA SER A 103 3.13 34.23 -5.45
C SER A 103 3.83 33.68 -6.69
N LEU A 104 3.29 33.96 -7.88
CA LEU A 104 3.99 33.78 -9.16
C LEU A 104 5.13 34.81 -9.23
N LYS A 105 6.20 34.57 -8.47
CA LYS A 105 7.44 35.32 -8.63
C LYS A 105 8.15 34.72 -9.83
N ILE A 106 8.28 35.49 -10.90
CA ILE A 106 9.23 35.20 -11.97
C ILE A 106 10.62 35.47 -11.36
N ASN A 107 11.13 34.50 -10.62
CA ASN A 107 12.48 34.55 -10.08
C ASN A 107 13.44 34.29 -11.24
N LEU A 108 14.03 35.35 -11.81
CA LEU A 108 15.12 35.22 -12.78
C LEU A 108 16.35 34.51 -12.18
N PHE A 109 16.42 34.43 -10.86
CA PHE A 109 17.45 33.72 -10.12
C PHE A 109 16.79 32.69 -9.20
N PRO A 110 17.12 31.39 -9.34
CA PRO A 110 16.55 30.38 -8.47
C PRO A 110 17.08 30.59 -7.05
N GLU A 111 16.23 30.43 -6.03
CA GLU A 111 16.65 30.50 -4.61
C GLU A 111 17.36 29.22 -4.16
N HIS A 112 17.15 28.10 -4.88
CA HIS A 112 17.76 26.80 -4.62
C HIS A 112 18.22 26.16 -5.94
N ASN A 113 19.35 25.46 -5.94
CA ASN A 113 19.91 24.71 -7.08
C ASN A 113 20.40 25.59 -8.27
N HIS A 114 21.19 26.63 -7.97
CA HIS A 114 21.73 27.54 -8.98
C HIS A 114 22.52 26.84 -10.10
N ARG A 115 23.30 25.80 -9.78
CA ARG A 115 24.23 25.16 -10.72
C ARG A 115 23.53 24.57 -11.96
N GLU A 116 22.40 23.91 -11.76
CA GLU A 116 21.65 23.29 -12.85
C GLU A 116 20.94 24.33 -13.73
N HIS A 117 20.42 25.39 -13.10
CA HIS A 117 19.82 26.51 -13.83
C HIS A 117 20.84 27.27 -14.68
N TYR A 118 22.03 27.57 -14.16
CA TYR A 118 23.10 28.18 -14.95
C TYR A 118 23.50 27.29 -16.13
N LYS A 119 23.58 25.97 -15.93
CA LYS A 119 23.89 25.02 -17.01
C LYS A 119 22.84 25.04 -18.13
N LEU A 120 21.55 25.16 -17.79
CA LEU A 120 20.48 25.20 -18.79
C LEU A 120 20.43 26.54 -19.54
N VAL A 121 20.49 27.66 -18.82
CA VAL A 121 20.39 29.01 -19.39
C VAL A 121 21.59 29.31 -20.28
N TYR A 122 22.81 29.07 -19.78
CA TYR A 122 24.03 29.33 -20.54
C TYR A 122 24.32 28.25 -21.58
N GLY A 123 23.86 27.01 -21.36
CA GLY A 123 24.09 25.91 -22.29
C GLY A 123 23.15 25.92 -23.50
N ARG A 124 21.91 26.38 -23.35
CA ARG A 124 20.90 26.23 -24.41
C ARG A 124 20.21 27.53 -24.80
N LEU A 125 19.83 28.39 -23.84
CA LEU A 125 19.08 29.60 -24.15
C LEU A 125 19.96 30.68 -24.79
N ILE A 126 21.09 31.01 -24.16
CA ILE A 126 22.00 32.05 -24.66
C ILE A 126 22.56 31.73 -26.06
N PRO A 127 23.13 30.54 -26.34
CA PRO A 127 23.63 30.23 -27.68
C PRO A 127 22.51 30.12 -28.71
N SER A 128 21.31 29.66 -28.32
CA SER A 128 20.15 29.64 -29.22
C SER A 128 19.70 31.06 -29.59
N LEU A 129 19.67 31.98 -28.62
CA LEU A 129 19.31 33.37 -28.86
C LEU A 129 20.36 34.05 -29.75
N LEU A 130 21.65 33.86 -29.45
CA LEU A 130 22.75 34.41 -30.22
C LEU A 130 22.73 33.89 -31.66
N GLY A 131 22.51 32.58 -31.84
CA GLY A 131 22.34 31.97 -33.16
C GLY A 131 21.15 32.55 -33.93
N PHE A 132 20.04 32.82 -33.26
CA PHE A 132 18.87 33.45 -33.88
C PHE A 132 19.16 34.89 -34.35
N ILE A 133 19.89 35.67 -33.55
CA ILE A 133 20.31 37.02 -33.91
C ILE A 133 21.25 36.99 -35.13
N ILE A 134 22.23 36.08 -35.14
CA ILE A 134 23.15 35.92 -36.26
C ILE A 134 22.39 35.52 -37.53
N LEU A 135 21.49 34.54 -37.44
CA LEU A 135 20.66 34.11 -38.56
C LEU A 135 19.82 35.27 -39.11
N PHE A 136 19.19 36.03 -38.22
CA PHE A 136 18.39 37.19 -38.60
C PHE A 136 19.22 38.23 -39.35
N PHE A 137 20.42 38.55 -38.85
CA PHE A 137 21.35 39.44 -39.54
C PHE A 137 21.77 38.92 -40.91
N VAL A 138 22.08 37.63 -41.03
CA VAL A 138 22.43 37.03 -42.33
C VAL A 138 21.25 37.14 -43.30
N CYS A 139 20.02 36.87 -42.87
CA CYS A 139 18.84 37.01 -43.72
C CYS A 139 18.64 38.44 -44.22
N LEU A 140 18.86 39.45 -43.37
CA LEU A 140 18.78 40.85 -43.78
C LEU A 140 19.87 41.18 -44.81
N THR A 141 21.13 40.82 -44.55
CA THR A 141 22.24 41.07 -45.48
C THR A 141 22.06 40.36 -46.82
N VAL A 142 21.53 39.13 -46.80
CA VAL A 142 21.22 38.37 -48.02
C VAL A 142 20.11 39.06 -48.82
N ARG A 143 19.08 39.58 -48.15
CA ARG A 143 18.02 40.33 -48.83
C ARG A 143 18.57 41.59 -49.49
N ASP A 144 19.32 42.40 -48.76
CA ASP A 144 19.89 43.65 -49.29
C ASP A 144 20.84 43.38 -50.46
N SER A 145 21.66 42.33 -50.37
CA SER A 145 22.56 41.95 -51.47
C SER A 145 21.83 41.42 -52.69
N LEU A 146 20.72 40.68 -52.51
CA LEU A 146 19.88 40.21 -53.61
C LEU A 146 19.16 41.37 -54.31
N ASP A 147 18.64 42.34 -53.54
CA ASP A 147 17.99 43.52 -54.08
C ASP A 147 18.98 44.40 -54.85
N ALA A 148 20.20 44.59 -54.32
CA ALA A 148 21.27 45.28 -55.02
C ALA A 148 21.68 44.58 -56.33
N TYR A 149 21.77 43.24 -56.31
CA TYR A 149 22.09 42.45 -57.50
C TYR A 149 21.00 42.57 -58.56
N ARG A 150 19.72 42.49 -58.17
CA ARG A 150 18.58 42.65 -59.08
C ARG A 150 18.53 44.05 -59.70
N ALA A 151 18.78 45.09 -58.91
CA ALA A 151 18.85 46.45 -59.41
C ALA A 151 20.00 46.61 -60.42
N HIS A 152 21.16 46.02 -60.14
CA HIS A 152 22.29 46.04 -61.08
C HIS A 152 21.94 45.34 -62.40
N GLN A 153 21.29 44.17 -62.35
CA GLN A 153 20.88 43.45 -63.54
C GLN A 153 19.85 44.24 -64.37
N GLN A 154 18.84 44.83 -63.72
CA GLN A 154 17.86 45.69 -64.39
C GLN A 154 18.52 46.90 -65.07
N ASN A 155 19.55 47.49 -64.45
CA ASN A 155 20.30 48.58 -65.06
C ASN A 155 21.09 48.12 -66.30
N ILE A 156 21.69 46.93 -66.28
CA ILE A 156 22.38 46.37 -67.46
C ILE A 156 21.37 46.13 -68.59
N ASP A 157 20.26 45.47 -68.29
CA ASP A 157 19.23 45.15 -69.28
C ASP A 157 18.61 46.43 -69.86
N GLY A 158 18.33 47.42 -68.99
CA GLY A 158 17.88 48.75 -69.39
C GLY A 158 18.88 49.48 -70.28
N ASN A 159 20.17 49.50 -69.91
CA ASN A 159 21.22 50.10 -70.73
C ASN A 159 21.35 49.41 -72.09
N ASN A 160 21.23 48.08 -72.15
CA ASN A 160 21.23 47.34 -73.40
C ASN A 160 20.04 47.71 -74.29
N CYS A 161 18.85 47.86 -73.72
CA CYS A 161 17.67 48.34 -74.45
C CYS A 161 17.84 49.76 -74.97
N ILE A 162 18.38 50.68 -74.15
CA ILE A 162 18.67 52.06 -74.56
C ILE A 162 19.70 52.08 -75.70
N ASN A 163 20.76 51.27 -75.58
CA ASN A 163 21.79 51.17 -76.61
C ASN A 163 21.24 50.59 -77.92
N ALA A 164 20.42 49.53 -77.85
CA ALA A 164 19.76 48.94 -79.01
C ALA A 164 18.80 49.95 -79.68
N TRP A 165 18.02 50.67 -78.88
CA TRP A 165 17.16 51.75 -79.37
C TRP A 165 17.96 52.85 -80.09
N ASN A 166 19.02 53.35 -79.46
CA ASN A 166 19.90 54.38 -80.03
C ASN A 166 20.55 53.90 -81.33
N TYR A 167 20.98 52.63 -81.38
CA TYR A 167 21.53 52.04 -82.59
C TYR A 167 20.53 52.05 -83.74
N VAL A 168 19.31 51.56 -83.52
CA VAL A 168 18.25 51.55 -84.54
C VAL A 168 17.84 52.95 -84.95
N TYR A 169 17.68 53.87 -83.99
CA TYR A 169 17.32 55.25 -84.24
C TYR A 169 18.33 55.94 -85.17
N ASN A 170 19.62 55.81 -84.86
CA ASN A 170 20.71 56.41 -85.64
C ASN A 170 20.88 55.82 -87.04
N HIS A 171 20.52 54.55 -87.24
CA HIS A 171 20.60 53.88 -88.55
C HIS A 171 19.29 53.93 -89.36
N SER A 172 18.23 54.53 -88.81
CA SER A 172 16.94 54.64 -89.48
C SER A 172 16.77 55.95 -90.25
N GLY A 173 15.95 55.94 -91.30
CA GLY A 173 15.64 57.15 -92.08
C GLY A 173 14.78 58.17 -91.31
N PRO A 174 14.73 59.43 -91.76
CA PRO A 174 14.09 60.54 -91.04
C PRO A 174 12.59 60.35 -90.79
N ALA A 175 11.89 59.63 -91.67
CA ALA A 175 10.47 59.31 -91.48
C ALA A 175 10.24 58.32 -90.33
N THR A 176 11.13 57.33 -90.18
CA THR A 176 11.08 56.32 -89.12
C THR A 176 11.45 56.93 -87.76
N GLN A 177 12.46 57.81 -87.72
CA GLN A 177 12.84 58.55 -86.52
C GLN A 177 11.68 59.36 -85.95
N LYS A 178 10.92 60.09 -86.80
CA LYS A 178 9.72 60.83 -86.36
C LYS A 178 8.63 59.94 -85.78
N ARG A 179 8.45 58.74 -86.33
CA ARG A 179 7.48 57.76 -85.78
C ARG A 179 7.94 57.21 -84.44
N MET A 180 9.24 56.90 -84.32
CA MET A 180 9.86 56.44 -83.08
C MET A 180 9.81 57.50 -81.97
N SER A 181 10.10 58.77 -82.26
CA SER A 181 10.02 59.86 -81.29
C SER A 181 8.57 60.09 -80.82
N LYS A 182 7.60 59.99 -81.72
CA LYS A 182 6.18 60.07 -81.37
C LYS A 182 5.76 58.89 -80.47
N ALA A 183 6.20 57.67 -80.79
CA ALA A 183 5.92 56.50 -79.96
C ALA A 183 6.54 56.63 -78.55
N LEU A 184 7.71 57.24 -78.44
CA LEU A 184 8.35 57.51 -77.15
C LEU A 184 7.56 58.57 -76.34
N GLU A 185 7.08 59.63 -76.99
CA GLU A 185 6.23 60.65 -76.34
C GLU A 185 4.91 60.03 -75.84
N ASP A 186 4.27 59.20 -76.68
CA ASP A 186 3.03 58.50 -76.34
C ASP A 186 3.22 57.49 -75.20
N ALA A 187 4.39 56.85 -75.09
CA ALA A 187 4.72 55.94 -73.99
C ALA A 187 5.10 56.65 -72.68
N SER A 188 5.38 57.96 -72.74
CA SER A 188 5.76 58.78 -71.57
C SER A 188 4.60 59.52 -70.89
N LYS A 189 3.40 59.46 -71.49
CA LYS A 189 2.14 60.00 -70.95
C LYS A 189 1.39 58.94 -70.15
#